data_AF-A0A382ERT4-F1
#
_entry.id   AF-A0A382ERT4-F1
#
_cell.length_a   1.000
_cell.length_b   1.000
_cell.length_c   1.000
_cell.angle_alpha   90.00
_cell.angle_beta   90.00
_cell.angle_gamma   90.00
#
_symmetry.space_group_name_H-M   'P 1'
#
loop_
_entity.id
_entity.type
_entity.pdbx_description
1 polymer ?
#
loop_
_entity_poly.entity_id
_entity_poly.type
_entity_poly.pdbx_seq_one_letter_code
_entity_poly.pdbx_strand_id
1 'polypeptide(L)' 'MSMRVNDLCFFYHSVNEKRIVGIVSVIKEHYTDPTDKTKKFVAVDVKTKKSLKNPITLKQIKKEK' A
#
# COMPACT_ATOMS: atom_id res chain seq x y z
N MET A 1 -15.77 -3.67 -3.71
CA MET A 1 -14.39 -3.64 -3.14
C MET A 1 -13.56 -4.70 -3.83
N SER A 2 -12.24 -4.49 -4.05
CA SER A 2 -11.42 -5.36 -4.93
C SER A 2 -10.21 -6.03 -4.27
N MET A 3 -9.71 -5.56 -3.14
CA MET A 3 -8.55 -6.16 -2.45
C MET A 3 -8.98 -7.35 -1.60
N ARG A 4 -8.26 -8.47 -1.74
CA ARG A 4 -8.49 -9.75 -1.07
C ARG A 4 -7.31 -10.15 -0.20
N VAL A 5 -7.55 -11.06 0.76
CA VAL A 5 -6.46 -11.63 1.57
C VAL A 5 -5.41 -12.25 0.66
N ASN A 6 -4.13 -12.01 1.00
CA ASN A 6 -2.92 -12.39 0.26
C ASN A 6 -2.60 -11.56 -0.99
N ASP A 7 -3.42 -10.59 -1.37
CA ASP A 7 -3.02 -9.62 -2.42
C ASP A 7 -1.75 -8.89 -2.01
N LEU A 8 -0.83 -8.74 -2.97
CA LEU A 8 0.43 -8.04 -2.78
C LEU A 8 0.33 -6.59 -3.24
N CYS A 9 0.86 -5.68 -2.45
CA CYS A 9 0.87 -4.24 -2.74
C CYS A 9 2.27 -3.66 -2.52
N PHE A 10 2.60 -2.62 -3.28
CA PHE A 10 3.80 -1.82 -3.03
C PHE A 10 3.56 -0.84 -1.88
N PHE A 11 4.52 -0.77 -0.95
CA PHE A 11 4.53 0.25 0.09
C PHE A 11 5.29 1.49 -0.41
N TYR A 12 4.57 2.59 -0.61
CA TYR A 12 5.07 3.80 -1.26
C TYR A 12 5.13 4.98 -0.28
N HIS A 13 6.31 5.58 -0.14
CA HIS A 13 6.48 6.86 0.55
C HIS A 13 6.11 7.99 -0.41
N SER A 14 5.25 8.92 0.00
CA SER A 14 4.66 9.93 -0.90
C SER A 14 5.06 11.37 -0.62
N VAL A 15 5.49 11.71 0.60
CA VAL A 15 5.72 13.09 1.05
C VAL A 15 7.11 13.59 0.64
N ASN A 16 8.16 13.20 1.38
CA ASN A 16 9.51 13.70 1.17
C ASN A 16 10.25 12.89 0.09
N GLU A 17 10.33 11.56 0.27
CA GLU A 17 11.04 10.67 -0.64
C GLU A 17 10.05 9.80 -1.42
N LYS A 18 9.71 10.24 -2.63
CA LYS A 18 8.75 9.56 -3.52
C LYS A 18 9.31 8.25 -4.08
N ARG A 19 9.11 7.14 -3.37
CA ARG A 19 9.67 5.83 -3.73
C ARG A 19 8.90 4.65 -3.14
N ILE A 20 8.96 3.52 -3.85
CA ILE A 20 8.55 2.21 -3.35
C ILE A 20 9.68 1.68 -2.46
N VAL A 21 9.37 1.35 -1.21
CA VAL A 21 10.34 0.86 -0.22
C VAL A 21 10.17 -0.62 0.13
N GLY A 22 9.04 -1.22 -0.25
CA GLY A 22 8.70 -2.55 0.20
C GLY A 22 7.45 -3.13 -0.46
N ILE A 23 7.13 -4.35 -0.05
CA ILE A 23 5.93 -5.09 -0.40
C ILE A 23 5.19 -5.41 0.90
N VAL A 24 3.88 -5.14 0.91
CA VAL A 24 2.94 -5.57 1.94
C VAL A 24 1.96 -6.59 1.37
N SER A 25 1.35 -7.38 2.23
CA SER A 25 0.23 -8.26 1.87
C SER A 25 -1.01 -7.91 2.66
N VAL A 26 -2.17 -7.94 2.01
CA VAL A 26 -3.47 -7.79 2.67
C VAL A 26 -3.71 -8.99 3.59
N ILE A 27 -3.99 -8.73 4.87
CA ILE A 27 -4.29 -9.76 5.89
C ILE A 27 -5.74 -9.71 6.36
N LYS A 28 -6.46 -8.62 6.06
CA LYS A 28 -7.89 -8.48 6.31
C LYS A 28 -8.52 -7.71 5.16
N GLU A 29 -9.57 -8.27 4.59
CA GLU A 29 -10.35 -7.59 3.56
C GLU A 29 -11.06 -6.35 4.11
N HIS A 30 -11.71 -5.61 3.21
CA HIS A 30 -12.36 -4.35 3.51
C HIS A 30 -13.35 -4.45 4.68
N TYR A 31 -13.29 -3.46 5.58
CA TYR A 31 -14.24 -3.25 6.67
C TYR A 31 -14.50 -1.76 6.84
N THR A 32 -15.62 -1.36 7.45
CA THR A 32 -15.93 0.05 7.72
C THR A 32 -14.82 0.70 8.54
N ASP A 33 -14.32 1.84 8.09
CA ASP A 33 -13.25 2.55 8.79
C ASP A 33 -13.75 3.00 10.18
N PRO A 34 -13.13 2.53 11.29
CA PRO A 34 -13.56 2.88 12.65
C PRO A 34 -13.30 4.35 12.98
N THR A 35 -12.44 5.04 12.24
CA THR A 35 -12.14 6.47 12.41
C THR A 35 -13.12 7.36 11.66
N ASP A 36 -13.84 6.81 10.67
CA ASP A 36 -14.85 7.53 9.91
C ASP A 36 -16.22 7.51 10.60
N LYS A 37 -16.56 8.63 11.26
CA LYS A 37 -17.87 8.83 11.89
C LYS A 37 -19.05 8.78 10.92
N THR A 38 -18.81 8.99 9.62
CA THR A 38 -19.86 8.98 8.58
C THR A 38 -20.12 7.60 7.99
N LYS A 39 -19.27 6.59 8.31
CA LYS A 39 -19.36 5.21 7.82
C LYS A 39 -19.39 5.08 6.29
N LYS A 40 -18.81 6.04 5.57
CA LYS A 40 -18.71 6.05 4.11
C LYS A 40 -17.46 5.33 3.61
N PHE A 41 -16.40 5.34 4.41
CA PHE A 41 -15.11 4.78 4.03
C PHE A 41 -14.89 3.37 4.56
N VAL A 42 -14.03 2.64 3.86
CA VAL A 42 -13.56 1.31 4.24
C VAL A 42 -12.04 1.30 4.35
N ALA A 43 -11.53 0.46 5.23
CA ALA A 43 -10.12 0.19 5.45
C ALA A 43 -9.80 -1.29 5.23
N VAL A 44 -8.53 -1.60 5.02
CA VAL A 44 -7.98 -2.97 4.96
C VAL A 44 -6.80 -3.04 5.91
N ASP A 45 -6.53 -4.22 6.46
CA ASP A 45 -5.29 -4.43 7.22
C ASP A 45 -4.24 -5.05 6.30
N VAL A 46 -3.02 -4.53 6.37
CA VAL A 46 -1.86 -5.03 5.64
C VAL A 46 -0.73 -5.38 6.60
N LYS A 47 0.10 -6.33 6.20
CA LYS A 47 1.32 -6.71 6.94
C LYS A 47 2.54 -6.56 6.04
N THR A 48 3.65 -6.10 6.61
CA THR A 48 4.96 -6.07 5.93
C THR A 48 5.34 -7.48 5.50
N LYS A 49 5.59 -7.66 4.19
CA LYS A 49 6.05 -8.92 3.62
C LYS A 49 7.54 -8.89 3.28
N LYS A 50 8.02 -7.80 2.69
CA LYS A 50 9.43 -7.64 2.31
C LYS A 50 9.83 -6.18 2.21
N SER A 51 10.99 -5.83 2.76
CA SER A 51 11.65 -4.55 2.47
C SER A 51 12.53 -4.67 1.23
N LEU A 52 12.56 -3.63 0.39
CA LEU A 52 13.45 -3.58 -0.77
C LEU A 52 14.81 -3.00 -0.35
N LYS A 53 15.89 -3.75 -0.62
CA LYS A 53 17.26 -3.27 -0.38
C LYS A 53 17.56 -1.99 -1.16
N ASN A 54 17.04 -1.90 -2.39
CA ASN A 54 17.15 -0.73 -3.26
C ASN A 54 15.74 -0.19 -3.52
N PRO A 55 15.32 0.90 -2.87
CA PRO A 55 14.03 1.54 -3.13
C PRO A 55 13.89 2.01 -4.58
N ILE A 56 12.69 1.89 -5.14
CA ILE A 56 12.40 2.30 -6.52
C ILE A 56 11.75 3.68 -6.52
N THR A 57 12.45 4.68 -7.02
CA THR A 57 11.99 6.08 -7.02
C THR A 57 10.93 6.34 -8.09
N LEU A 58 10.06 7.32 -7.86
CA LEU A 58 9.11 7.79 -8.88
C LEU A 58 9.81 8.23 -10.18
N LYS A 59 11.02 8.79 -10.08
CA LYS A 59 11.82 9.18 -11.24
C LYS A 59 12.23 7.97 -12.09
N GLN A 60 12.55 6.83 -11.47
CA GLN A 60 12.82 5.58 -12.20
C GLN A 60 11.55 5.05 -12.86
N ILE A 61 10.44 4.99 -12.12
CA ILE A 61 9.15 4.50 -12.64
C ILE A 61 8.72 5.29 -13.88
N LYS A 62 8.85 6.63 -13.86
CA LYS A 62 8.47 7.50 -14.98
C LYS A 62 9.39 7.41 -16.21
N LYS A 63 10.55 6.75 -16.09
CA LYS A 63 11.46 6.52 -17.22
C LYS A 63 11.12 5.24 -17.99
N GLU A 64 10.43 4.30 -17.35
CA GLU A 64 9.89 3.12 -18.02
C GLU A 64 8.68 3.56 -18.86
N LYS A 65 8.71 3.26 -20.17
CA LYS A 65 7.66 3.56 -21.15
C LYS A 65 6.89 2.30 -21.52
#